data_AF-A0A329QBG4-F1
#
_entry.id   AF-A0A329QBG4-F1
#
_cell.length_a   1.000
_cell.length_b   1.000
_cell.length_c   1.000
_cell.angle_alpha   90.00
_cell.angle_beta   90.00
_cell.angle_gamma   90.00
#
_symmetry.space_group_name_H-M   'P 1'
#
loop_
_entity.id
_entity.type
_entity.pdbx_description
1 polymer ?
#
loop_
_entity_poly.entity_id
_entity_poly.type
_entity_poly.pdbx_seq_one_letter_code
_entity_poly.pdbx_strand_id
1 'polypeptide(L)' 'MHPNREQLQDILMRANQHARKQARELGASIYYIKDNKRIREDAEGNMFEISFNSEGNRLEVRFDKWWK' A
#
# COMPACT_ATOMS: atom_id res chain seq x y z
N MET A 1 -28.20 -12.00 -2.73
CA MET A 1 -28.04 -10.72 -3.45
C MET A 1 -26.55 -10.43 -3.54
N HIS A 2 -25.97 -10.39 -4.73
CA HIS A 2 -24.56 -10.07 -4.88
C HIS A 2 -24.37 -8.55 -4.78
N PRO A 3 -23.30 -8.08 -4.12
CA PRO A 3 -23.04 -6.65 -4.03
C PRO A 3 -22.82 -6.08 -5.43
N ASN A 4 -23.42 -4.92 -5.69
CA ASN A 4 -23.21 -4.20 -6.95
C ASN A 4 -21.81 -3.57 -6.99
N ARG A 5 -21.43 -3.00 -8.13
CA ARG A 5 -20.10 -2.40 -8.33
C ARG A 5 -19.77 -1.34 -7.26
N GLU A 6 -20.71 -0.47 -6.92
CA GLU A 6 -20.50 0.61 -5.95
C GLU A 6 -20.31 0.05 -4.53
N GLN A 7 -21.12 -0.94 -4.15
CA GLN A 7 -21.00 -1.63 -2.88
C GLN A 7 -19.65 -2.36 -2.78
N LEU A 8 -19.19 -3.00 -3.85
CA LEU A 8 -17.86 -3.63 -3.89
C LEU A 8 -16.74 -2.60 -3.72
N GLN A 9 -16.83 -1.44 -4.40
CA GLN A 9 -15.84 -0.37 -4.25
C GLN A 9 -15.78 0.18 -2.83
N ASP A 10 -16.94 0.37 -2.20
CA ASP A 10 -17.02 0.85 -0.83
C ASP A 10 -16.47 -0.19 0.18
N ILE A 11 -16.79 -1.47 -0.01
CA ILE A 11 -16.21 -2.56 0.80
C ILE A 11 -14.67 -2.57 0.69
N LEU A 12 -14.14 -2.46 -0.54
CA LEU A 12 -12.70 -2.44 -0.78
C LEU A 12 -12.03 -1.20 -0.16
N MET A 13 -12.68 -0.03 -0.24
CA MET A 13 -12.20 1.20 0.39
C MET A 13 -12.11 1.03 1.91
N ARG A 14 -13.18 0.55 2.55
CA ARG A 14 -13.23 0.33 4.00
C ARG A 14 -12.19 -0.70 4.46
N ALA A 15 -12.03 -1.80 3.71
CA ALA A 15 -11.02 -2.81 4.00
C ALA A 15 -9.59 -2.22 3.93
N ASN A 16 -9.29 -1.42 2.90
CA ASN A 16 -8.00 -0.74 2.77
C ASN A 16 -7.72 0.24 3.91
N GLN A 17 -8.71 1.05 4.29
CA GLN A 17 -8.59 1.98 5.41
C GLN A 17 -8.35 1.23 6.73
N HIS A 18 -9.06 0.14 6.95
CA HIS A 18 -8.93 -0.69 8.13
C HIS A 18 -7.54 -1.34 8.24
N ALA A 19 -7.05 -1.94 7.15
CA ALA A 19 -5.71 -2.53 7.11
C ALA A 19 -4.63 -1.49 7.43
N ARG A 20 -4.71 -0.30 6.81
CA ARG A 20 -3.82 0.84 7.08
C ARG A 20 -3.86 1.26 8.54
N LYS A 21 -5.04 1.39 9.12
CA LYS A 21 -5.20 1.75 10.52
C LYS A 21 -4.51 0.72 11.43
N GLN A 22 -4.79 -0.57 11.26
CA GLN A 22 -4.19 -1.62 12.09
C GLN A 22 -2.67 -1.65 11.97
N ALA A 23 -2.13 -1.52 10.75
CA ALA A 23 -0.68 -1.53 10.56
C ALA A 23 -0.01 -0.36 11.30
N ARG A 24 -0.59 0.84 11.23
CA ARG A 24 -0.07 2.00 11.98
C ARG A 24 -0.13 1.81 13.48
N GLU A 25 -1.26 1.31 13.99
CA GLU A 25 -1.45 1.04 15.43
C GLU A 25 -0.44 0.00 15.95
N LEU A 26 -0.03 -0.95 15.12
CA LEU A 26 0.94 -1.98 15.45
C LEU A 26 2.40 -1.61 15.12
N GLY A 27 2.67 -0.41 14.60
CA GLY A 27 4.00 -0.04 14.13
C GLY A 27 4.49 -0.87 12.93
N ALA A 28 3.58 -1.52 12.21
CA ALA A 28 3.87 -2.40 11.08
C ALA A 28 3.82 -1.67 9.73
N SER A 29 4.57 -2.17 8.76
CA SER A 29 4.48 -1.72 7.36
C SER A 29 3.44 -2.53 6.56
N ILE A 30 2.83 -1.90 5.56
CA ILE A 30 1.99 -2.57 4.56
C ILE A 30 2.72 -2.66 3.23
N TYR A 31 2.54 -3.78 2.55
CA TYR A 31 3.09 -4.06 1.23
C TYR A 31 1.97 -4.27 0.22
N TYR A 32 2.05 -3.59 -0.92
CA TYR A 32 1.06 -3.73 -1.99
C TYR A 32 1.66 -3.43 -3.35
N ILE A 33 0.93 -3.81 -4.41
CA ILE A 33 1.28 -3.47 -5.79
C ILE A 33 0.31 -2.39 -6.27
N LYS A 34 0.84 -1.31 -6.82
CA LYS A 34 0.06 -0.24 -7.46
C LYS A 34 0.78 0.17 -8.74
N ASP A 35 0.07 0.24 -9.85
CA ASP A 35 0.63 0.63 -11.16
C ASP A 35 1.88 -0.18 -11.54
N ASN A 36 1.83 -1.51 -11.30
CA ASN A 36 2.95 -2.45 -11.45
C ASN A 36 4.19 -2.19 -10.57
N LYS A 37 4.11 -1.25 -9.64
CA LYS A 37 5.17 -0.94 -8.67
C LYS A 37 4.87 -1.59 -7.33
N ARG A 38 5.90 -2.18 -6.70
CA ARG A 38 5.81 -2.70 -5.34
C ARG A 38 6.01 -1.54 -4.38
N ILE A 39 5.05 -1.30 -3.51
CA ILE A 39 5.07 -0.19 -2.56
C ILE A 39 5.09 -0.76 -1.15
N ARG A 40 5.97 -0.20 -0.31
CA ARG A 40 5.87 -0.29 1.15
C ARG A 40 5.37 1.03 1.70
N GLU A 41 4.40 0.97 2.59
CA GLU A 41 4.01 2.11 3.44
C GLU A 41 4.36 1.75 4.88
N ASP A 42 5.16 2.58 5.55
CA ASP A 42 5.49 2.38 6.95
C ASP A 42 4.39 2.88 7.90
N ALA A 43 4.58 2.67 9.20
CA ALA A 43 3.61 3.04 10.23
C ALA A 43 3.42 4.57 10.36
N GLU A 44 4.38 5.36 9.90
CA GLU A 44 4.30 6.83 9.89
C GLU A 44 3.59 7.34 8.61
N GLY A 45 3.35 6.44 7.64
CA GLY A 45 2.73 6.77 6.36
C GLY A 45 3.74 7.19 5.29
N ASN A 46 5.04 7.00 5.52
CA ASN A 46 6.06 7.21 4.48
C ASN A 46 5.96 6.05 3.48
N MET A 47 6.06 6.38 2.18
CA MET A 47 6.00 5.37 1.12
C MET A 47 7.33 5.18 0.44
N PHE A 48 7.59 3.93 0.06
CA PHE A 48 8.83 3.49 -0.56
C PHE A 48 8.49 2.61 -1.75
N GLU A 49 9.04 2.94 -2.91
CA GLU A 49 9.01 2.06 -4.07
C GLU A 49 10.11 1.02 -3.90
N ILE A 50 9.73 -0.25 -3.99
CA ILE A 50 10.63 -1.38 -3.86
C ILE A 50 11.04 -1.84 -5.27
N SER A 51 12.35 -1.87 -5.50
CA SER A 51 12.97 -2.47 -6.68
C SER A 51 14.07 -3.44 -6.25
N PHE A 52 14.64 -4.17 -7.21
CA PHE A 52 15.73 -5.12 -6.98
C PHE A 52 16.84 -4.81 -7.97
N ASN A 53 18.08 -4.77 -7.51
CA ASN A 53 19.23 -4.61 -8.38
C ASN A 53 19.54 -5.93 -9.12
N SER A 54 20.56 -5.93 -10.00
CA SER A 54 20.97 -7.11 -10.77
C SER A 54 21.47 -8.29 -9.93
N GLU A 55 21.82 -8.04 -8.66
CA GLU A 55 22.27 -9.06 -7.71
C GLU A 55 21.10 -9.63 -6.88
N GLY A 56 19.88 -9.11 -7.08
CA GLY A 56 18.70 -9.47 -6.29
C GLY A 56 18.61 -8.75 -4.94
N ASN A 57 19.47 -7.76 -4.67
CA ASN A 57 19.40 -6.94 -3.47
C ASN A 57 18.25 -5.95 -3.57
N ARG A 58 17.45 -5.86 -2.50
CA ARG A 58 16.30 -4.95 -2.40
C ARG A 58 16.77 -3.51 -2.27
N LEU A 59 16.21 -2.64 -3.11
CA LEU A 59 16.37 -1.19 -3.05
C LEU A 59 15.04 -0.54 -2.72
N GLU A 60 15.08 0.50 -1.87
CA GLU A 60 13.91 1.27 -1.48
C GLU A 60 14.13 2.75 -1.73
N VAL A 61 13.24 3.36 -2.50
CA VAL A 61 13.28 4.80 -2.77
C VAL A 61 12.04 5.43 -2.15
N ARG A 62 12.25 6.29 -1.16
CA ARG A 62 11.16 7.08 -0.56
C ARG A 62 10.60 8.02 -1.61
N PHE A 63 9.28 8.11 -1.69
CA PHE A 63 8.60 9.06 -2.55
C PHE A 63 7.43 9.71 -1.83
N ASP A 64 7.17 10.98 -2.14
CA ASP A 64 5.94 11.65 -1.75
C ASP A 64 4.82 11.22 -2.69
N LYS A 65 3.60 11.07 -2.16
CA LYS A 65 2.41 10.56 -2.88
C LYS A 65 2.42 10.99 -4.34
N TRP A 66 2.49 10.00 -5.23
CA TRP A 66 2.13 10.19 -6.61
C TRP A 66 0.67 10.67 -6.63
N TRP A 67 0.51 11.95 -7.00
CA TRP A 67 -0.68 12.70 -7.42
C TRP A 67 -1.31 13.69 -6.41
N LYS A 68 -1.35 14.93 -6.91
CA LYS A 68 -2.45 15.90 -6.81
C LYS A 68 -3.62 15.42 -7.69
#